data_AF-A0A944Y8Y0-F1
#
_entry.id   AF-A0A944Y8Y0-F1
#
_cell.length_a   1.000
_cell.length_b   1.000
_cell.length_c   1.000
_cell.angle_alpha   90.00
_cell.angle_beta   90.00
_cell.angle_gamma   90.00
#
_symmetry.space_group_name_H-M   'P 1'
#
loop_
_entity.id
_entity.type
_entity.pdbx_description
1 polymer ?
#
loop_
_entity_poly.entity_id
_entity_poly.type
_entity_poly.pdbx_seq_one_letter_code
_entity_poly.pdbx_strand_id
1 'polypeptide(L)'
;MKYILTLIFLFFQNLAFAQNIEVLELETARIYDPGVLDAVTDTMDANLWQGTSSLTAISLINKIPTKTSSKLSEKLIRAAILSGGMPPEGERKKYITARLRYVMKMHDKDALKTLMAGYVDYVHLPKTRVEYALGSDDIVSACNISDNLKNNRSLPYWIKIRVFCNINRGELAAAGLAVELLQNMGYQDRQFYELVDFLLGYSEYTPKITNNIDPLIDAMQFKAKNFDIQKLITEVNNDKLNLKESMDIINQLSNQIKYDQVEKILINSIINNRNIQIGQTLINKTQPIINDDYDKPSIEKLNTIDDESLFSTKILATI
;
A
#
# COMPACT_ATOMS: atom_id res chain seq x y z
N MET A 1 46.61 -54.82 -66.98
CA MET A 1 46.02 -54.84 -65.62
C MET A 1 46.34 -53.54 -64.92
N LYS A 2 45.35 -52.63 -64.80
CA LYS A 2 45.17 -51.55 -63.81
C LYS A 2 44.40 -50.38 -64.45
N TYR A 3 43.13 -50.28 -64.04
CA TYR A 3 42.21 -49.17 -64.30
C TYR A 3 42.62 -47.97 -63.43
N ILE A 4 42.60 -46.76 -63.99
CA ILE A 4 42.62 -45.50 -63.23
C ILE A 4 41.28 -44.83 -63.46
N LEU A 5 40.47 -44.82 -62.41
CA LEU A 5 39.17 -44.15 -62.33
C LEU A 5 39.41 -42.83 -61.57
N THR A 6 39.42 -41.69 -62.25
CA THR A 6 39.49 -40.36 -61.62
C THR A 6 38.09 -39.86 -61.29
N LEU A 7 37.78 -39.73 -59.99
CA LEU A 7 36.57 -39.09 -59.47
C LEU A 7 36.64 -37.56 -59.67
N ILE A 8 35.61 -36.99 -60.30
CA ILE A 8 35.36 -35.53 -60.35
C ILE A 8 34.48 -35.17 -59.15
N PHE A 9 35.04 -34.42 -58.19
CA PHE A 9 34.28 -33.82 -57.09
C PHE A 9 33.74 -32.45 -57.55
N LEU A 10 32.43 -32.35 -57.76
CA LEU A 10 31.75 -31.07 -58.01
C LEU A 10 31.53 -30.35 -56.67
N PHE A 11 32.25 -29.24 -56.48
CA PHE A 11 32.11 -28.34 -55.33
C PHE A 11 30.87 -27.46 -55.57
N PHE A 12 29.73 -27.81 -54.96
CA PHE A 12 28.59 -26.89 -54.88
C PHE A 12 28.91 -25.78 -53.87
N GLN A 13 29.25 -24.59 -54.36
CA GLN A 13 29.34 -23.41 -53.52
C GLN A 13 27.92 -22.90 -53.22
N ASN A 14 27.50 -22.97 -51.96
CA ASN A 14 26.30 -22.29 -51.48
C ASN A 14 26.54 -20.78 -51.54
N LEU A 15 25.84 -20.08 -52.43
CA LEU A 15 25.73 -18.62 -52.41
C LEU A 15 24.86 -18.23 -51.23
N ALA A 16 25.50 -17.81 -50.13
CA ALA A 16 24.81 -17.18 -49.01
C ALA A 16 24.32 -15.80 -49.45
N PHE A 17 23.01 -15.63 -49.57
CA PHE A 17 22.39 -14.31 -49.70
C PHE A 17 22.59 -13.54 -48.39
N ALA A 18 23.44 -12.52 -48.41
CA ALA A 18 23.53 -11.54 -47.34
C ALA A 18 22.19 -10.78 -47.30
N GLN A 19 21.40 -11.03 -46.25
CA GLN A 19 20.26 -10.17 -45.93
C GLN A 19 20.82 -8.83 -45.46
N ASN A 20 20.57 -7.77 -46.21
CA ASN A 20 20.85 -6.40 -45.77
C ASN A 20 19.96 -6.11 -44.55
N ILE A 21 20.57 -6.10 -43.37
CA ILE A 21 19.93 -5.61 -42.15
C ILE A 21 20.06 -4.09 -42.18
N GLU A 22 18.98 -3.41 -42.55
CA GLU A 22 18.84 -1.98 -42.27
C GLU A 22 18.71 -1.81 -40.75
N VAL A 23 19.81 -1.43 -40.11
CA VAL A 23 19.78 -0.91 -38.75
C VAL A 23 19.19 0.50 -38.84
N LEU A 24 17.88 0.58 -38.69
CA LEU A 24 17.20 1.85 -38.41
C LEU A 24 17.87 2.47 -37.18
N GLU A 25 18.29 3.74 -37.29
CA GLU A 25 18.68 4.50 -36.11
C GLU A 25 17.53 4.45 -35.11
N LEU A 26 17.82 3.92 -33.92
CA LEU A 26 16.90 3.98 -32.79
C LEU A 26 16.59 5.46 -32.54
N GLU A 27 15.39 5.90 -32.92
CA GLU A 27 14.82 7.13 -32.38
C GLU A 27 15.07 7.14 -30.87
N THR A 28 15.58 8.26 -30.37
CA THR A 28 15.90 8.46 -28.95
C THR A 28 14.85 7.79 -28.09
N ALA A 29 15.25 6.77 -27.31
CA ALA A 29 14.36 5.93 -26.52
C ALA A 29 13.20 6.76 -25.96
N ARG A 30 12.02 6.66 -26.58
CA ARG A 30 10.82 7.36 -26.12
C ARG A 30 10.45 6.66 -24.82
N ILE A 31 10.92 7.18 -23.69
CA ILE A 31 10.74 6.57 -22.37
C ILE A 31 9.25 6.63 -22.06
N TYR A 32 8.55 5.54 -22.35
CA TYR A 32 7.17 5.30 -21.95
C TYR A 32 7.01 5.55 -20.45
N ASP A 33 5.90 6.16 -20.07
CA ASP A 33 5.51 6.26 -18.68
C ASP A 33 4.99 4.92 -18.17
N PRO A 34 5.39 4.51 -16.95
CA PRO A 34 4.83 3.33 -16.30
C PRO A 34 3.34 3.50 -16.05
N GLY A 35 2.62 2.37 -16.06
CA GLY A 35 1.21 2.29 -15.70
C GLY A 35 0.96 1.17 -14.71
N VAL A 36 -0.24 1.13 -14.15
CA VAL A 36 -0.70 0.01 -13.30
C VAL A 36 -1.57 -0.91 -14.15
N LEU A 37 -1.20 -2.20 -14.21
CA LEU A 37 -1.74 -3.21 -15.14
C LEU A 37 -3.28 -3.34 -15.09
N ASP A 38 -3.88 -3.22 -13.90
CA ASP A 38 -5.32 -3.31 -13.65
C ASP A 38 -6.11 -2.09 -14.13
N ALA A 39 -5.45 -0.94 -14.30
CA ALA A 39 -6.06 0.28 -14.82
C ALA A 39 -6.03 0.36 -16.36
N VAL A 40 -5.23 -0.49 -17.01
CA VAL A 40 -4.92 -0.42 -18.44
C VAL A 40 -5.76 -1.39 -19.28
N THR A 41 -6.42 -2.38 -18.68
CA THR A 41 -7.30 -3.27 -19.47
C THR A 41 -8.60 -2.54 -19.84
N ASP A 42 -8.75 -2.24 -21.13
CA ASP A 42 -9.96 -1.75 -21.84
C ASP A 42 -10.44 -0.30 -21.63
N THR A 43 -9.70 0.58 -20.92
CA THR A 43 -10.27 1.91 -20.59
C THR A 43 -9.59 3.14 -21.23
N MET A 44 -8.28 3.11 -21.52
CA MET A 44 -7.54 4.28 -22.04
C MET A 44 -6.45 3.87 -23.04
N ASP A 45 -6.30 4.65 -24.11
CA ASP A 45 -5.26 4.46 -25.13
C ASP A 45 -3.87 4.82 -24.59
N ALA A 46 -2.83 4.11 -25.06
CA ALA A 46 -1.44 4.38 -24.67
C ALA A 46 -0.95 5.79 -25.08
N ASN A 47 -1.67 6.49 -25.96
CA ASN A 47 -1.39 7.85 -26.38
C ASN A 47 -2.25 8.90 -25.64
N LEU A 48 -2.90 8.54 -24.53
CA LEU A 48 -3.78 9.44 -23.76
C LEU A 48 -3.20 10.85 -23.54
N TRP A 49 -1.91 10.93 -23.15
CA TRP A 49 -1.25 12.20 -22.87
C TRP A 49 -0.43 12.76 -24.05
N GLN A 50 -0.39 12.04 -25.18
CA GLN A 50 0.35 12.48 -26.36
C GLN A 50 -0.22 13.80 -26.91
N GLY A 51 0.66 14.73 -27.29
CA GLY A 51 0.25 16.06 -27.77
C GLY A 51 -0.25 17.01 -26.67
N THR A 52 -0.33 16.56 -25.41
CA THR A 52 -0.66 17.43 -24.28
C THR A 52 0.62 18.00 -23.68
N SER A 53 0.68 19.32 -23.44
CA SER A 53 1.81 19.91 -22.72
C SER A 53 1.84 19.46 -21.25
N SER A 54 3.03 19.26 -20.71
CA SER A 54 3.25 18.94 -19.28
C SER A 54 2.59 19.96 -18.35
N LEU A 55 2.61 21.26 -18.68
CA LEU A 55 1.91 22.30 -17.91
C LEU A 55 0.39 22.09 -17.90
N THR A 56 -0.19 21.75 -19.05
CA THR A 56 -1.62 21.43 -19.17
C THR A 56 -1.96 20.19 -18.35
N ALA A 57 -1.18 19.11 -18.50
CA ALA A 57 -1.37 17.87 -17.75
C ALA A 57 -1.29 18.09 -16.23
N ILE A 58 -0.29 18.82 -15.75
CA ILE A 58 -0.15 19.20 -14.33
C ILE A 58 -1.37 20.00 -13.85
N SER A 59 -1.80 20.99 -14.63
CA SER A 59 -2.99 21.79 -14.30
C SER A 59 -4.25 20.93 -14.22
N LEU A 60 -4.44 19.99 -15.15
CA LEU A 60 -5.56 19.06 -15.14
C LEU A 60 -5.53 18.17 -13.90
N ILE A 61 -4.41 17.48 -13.64
CA ILE A 61 -4.22 16.59 -12.48
C ILE A 61 -4.51 17.32 -11.17
N ASN A 62 -4.02 18.55 -11.01
CA ASN A 62 -4.22 19.33 -9.79
C ASN A 62 -5.67 19.79 -9.57
N LYS A 63 -6.50 19.83 -10.63
CA LYS A 63 -7.91 20.21 -10.58
C LYS A 63 -8.86 19.02 -10.42
N ILE A 64 -8.38 17.79 -10.56
CA ILE A 64 -9.23 16.61 -10.41
C ILE A 64 -9.69 16.52 -8.95
N PRO A 65 -11.00 16.33 -8.70
CA PRO A 65 -11.49 16.12 -7.34
C PRO A 65 -11.05 14.75 -6.83
N THR A 66 -10.53 14.71 -5.60
CA THR A 66 -10.11 13.46 -4.95
C THR A 66 -11.28 12.57 -4.52
N LYS A 67 -12.50 13.12 -4.48
CA LYS A 67 -13.74 12.41 -4.20
C LYS A 67 -14.82 12.85 -5.19
N THR A 68 -15.54 11.89 -5.74
CA THR A 68 -16.68 12.12 -6.63
C THR A 68 -17.82 11.20 -6.24
N SER A 69 -19.08 11.65 -6.39
CA SER A 69 -20.26 10.81 -6.16
C SER A 69 -20.54 9.84 -7.32
N SER A 70 -19.92 10.07 -8.48
CA SER A 70 -20.11 9.26 -9.69
C SER A 70 -19.06 8.17 -9.80
N LYS A 71 -19.48 6.90 -9.71
CA LYS A 71 -18.61 5.72 -9.92
C LYS A 71 -17.92 5.73 -11.30
N LEU A 72 -18.62 6.23 -12.33
CA LEU A 72 -18.04 6.37 -13.66
C LEU A 72 -16.92 7.41 -13.68
N SER A 73 -17.13 8.56 -13.05
CA SER A 73 -16.10 9.60 -12.94
C SER A 73 -14.90 9.10 -12.15
N GLU A 74 -15.11 8.36 -11.07
CA GLU A 74 -14.04 7.73 -10.30
C GLU A 74 -13.22 6.76 -11.16
N LYS A 75 -13.89 5.88 -11.92
CA LYS A 75 -13.24 4.95 -12.84
C LYS A 75 -12.42 5.68 -13.91
N LEU A 76 -12.97 6.74 -14.50
CA LEU A 76 -12.28 7.53 -15.54
C LEU A 76 -11.06 8.28 -14.98
N ILE A 77 -11.20 8.87 -13.78
CA ILE A 77 -10.09 9.54 -13.09
C ILE A 77 -8.98 8.53 -12.77
N ARG A 78 -9.33 7.38 -12.21
CA ARG A 78 -8.37 6.32 -11.88
C ARG A 78 -7.67 5.83 -13.14
N ALA A 79 -8.41 5.57 -14.22
CA ALA A 79 -7.84 5.19 -15.50
C ALA A 79 -6.86 6.28 -16.01
N ALA A 80 -7.29 7.53 -16.13
CA ALA A 80 -6.45 8.61 -16.66
C ALA A 80 -5.15 8.84 -15.86
N ILE A 81 -5.20 8.68 -14.53
CA ILE A 81 -4.03 8.84 -13.67
C ILE A 81 -3.13 7.61 -13.67
N LEU A 82 -3.67 6.40 -13.74
CA LEU A 82 -2.89 5.16 -13.61
C LEU A 82 -2.46 4.55 -14.94
N SER A 83 -2.98 5.01 -16.07
CA SER A 83 -2.55 4.58 -17.40
C SER A 83 -1.07 4.88 -17.67
N GLY A 84 -0.35 3.88 -18.16
CA GLY A 84 0.97 4.07 -18.76
C GLY A 84 0.85 4.51 -20.22
N GLY A 85 1.97 4.84 -20.86
CA GLY A 85 1.94 5.23 -22.27
C GLY A 85 2.89 6.36 -22.63
N MET A 86 2.57 7.10 -23.70
CA MET A 86 3.31 8.29 -24.10
C MET A 86 3.10 9.41 -23.07
N PRO A 87 4.17 9.94 -22.45
CA PRO A 87 4.06 11.05 -21.51
C PRO A 87 3.64 12.34 -22.21
N PRO A 88 3.13 13.34 -21.46
CA PRO A 88 2.93 14.68 -22.00
C PRO A 88 4.26 15.34 -22.38
N GLU A 89 4.19 16.31 -23.29
CA GLU A 89 5.36 17.00 -23.85
C GLU A 89 5.96 18.02 -22.88
N GLY A 90 7.28 18.03 -22.74
CA GLY A 90 8.01 18.99 -21.92
C GLY A 90 8.52 18.41 -20.60
N GLU A 91 8.40 19.16 -19.50
CA GLU A 91 9.09 18.86 -18.24
C GLU A 91 8.48 17.66 -17.49
N ARG A 92 9.14 16.50 -17.61
CA ARG A 92 8.70 15.22 -17.02
C ARG A 92 8.60 15.24 -15.50
N LYS A 93 9.58 15.84 -14.81
CA LYS A 93 9.71 15.72 -13.34
C LYS A 93 8.52 16.30 -12.60
N LYS A 94 8.06 17.52 -12.94
CA LYS A 94 6.86 18.10 -12.33
C LYS A 94 5.60 17.33 -12.65
N TYR A 95 5.45 16.81 -13.87
CA TYR A 95 4.30 15.97 -14.24
C TYR A 95 4.26 14.68 -13.40
N ILE A 96 5.37 13.96 -13.31
CA ILE A 96 5.50 12.75 -12.48
C ILE A 96 5.21 13.05 -11.02
N THR A 97 5.71 14.18 -10.51
CA THR A 97 5.44 14.64 -9.15
C THR A 97 3.94 14.87 -8.93
N ALA A 98 3.25 15.57 -9.85
CA ALA A 98 1.82 15.82 -9.76
C ALA A 98 1.02 14.50 -9.79
N ARG A 99 1.39 13.60 -10.71
CA ARG A 99 0.80 12.28 -10.85
C ARG A 99 0.92 11.45 -9.58
N LEU A 100 2.13 11.25 -9.05
CA LEU A 100 2.37 10.48 -7.82
C LEU A 100 1.67 11.10 -6.60
N ARG A 101 1.69 12.43 -6.46
CA ARG A 101 0.94 13.12 -5.38
C ARG A 101 -0.57 12.93 -5.51
N TYR A 102 -1.09 12.82 -6.73
CA TYR A 102 -2.50 12.51 -6.91
C TYR A 102 -2.82 11.08 -6.47
N VAL A 103 -1.98 10.10 -6.81
CA VAL A 103 -2.15 8.71 -6.35
C VAL A 103 -2.11 8.61 -4.82
N MET A 104 -1.23 9.37 -4.15
CA MET A 104 -1.24 9.48 -2.69
C MET A 104 -2.57 9.97 -2.13
N LYS A 105 -3.18 10.99 -2.76
CA LYS A 105 -4.50 11.52 -2.36
C LYS A 105 -5.65 10.53 -2.61
N MET A 106 -5.50 9.61 -3.56
CA MET A 106 -6.44 8.50 -3.75
C MET A 106 -6.28 7.42 -2.68
N HIS A 107 -5.23 7.48 -1.85
CA HIS A 107 -4.86 6.44 -0.89
C HIS A 107 -4.68 5.04 -1.53
N ASP A 108 -4.35 5.00 -2.83
CA ASP A 108 -4.07 3.76 -3.57
C ASP A 108 -2.58 3.39 -3.42
N LYS A 109 -2.25 2.75 -2.29
CA LYS A 109 -0.87 2.42 -1.88
C LYS A 109 -0.17 1.51 -2.88
N ASP A 110 -0.90 0.55 -3.45
CA ASP A 110 -0.38 -0.43 -4.41
C ASP A 110 -0.08 0.22 -5.76
N ALA A 111 -0.97 1.08 -6.24
CA ALA A 111 -0.72 1.88 -7.44
C ALA A 111 0.49 2.81 -7.26
N LEU A 112 0.60 3.45 -6.09
CA LEU A 112 1.73 4.33 -5.78
C LEU A 112 3.05 3.57 -5.83
N LYS A 113 3.12 2.40 -5.18
CA LYS A 113 4.30 1.53 -5.17
C LYS A 113 4.67 1.07 -6.59
N THR A 114 3.67 0.68 -7.38
CA THR A 114 3.86 0.23 -8.76
C THR A 114 4.43 1.36 -9.63
N LEU A 115 3.85 2.55 -9.58
CA LEU A 115 4.34 3.70 -10.36
C LEU A 115 5.73 4.15 -9.92
N MET A 116 6.01 4.19 -8.62
CA MET A 116 7.33 4.54 -8.10
C MET A 116 8.43 3.62 -8.62
N ALA A 117 8.16 2.31 -8.70
CA ALA A 117 9.11 1.34 -9.25
C ALA A 117 9.44 1.62 -10.72
N GLY A 118 8.50 2.20 -11.47
CA GLY A 118 8.73 2.67 -12.85
C GLY A 118 9.37 4.07 -12.96
N TYR A 119 9.48 4.81 -11.85
CA TYR A 119 9.98 6.19 -11.81
C TYR A 119 11.26 6.35 -10.98
N VAL A 120 12.09 5.31 -10.88
CA VAL A 120 13.32 5.28 -10.03
C VAL A 120 14.20 6.52 -10.17
N ASP A 121 14.39 7.03 -11.40
CA ASP A 121 15.23 8.19 -11.68
C ASP A 121 14.62 9.51 -11.18
N TYR A 122 13.31 9.57 -10.97
CA TYR A 122 12.60 10.76 -10.50
C TYR A 122 12.40 10.77 -8.99
N VAL A 123 12.41 9.59 -8.37
CA VAL A 123 12.15 9.42 -6.93
C VAL A 123 13.40 9.19 -6.08
N HIS A 124 14.61 9.38 -6.62
CA HIS A 124 15.87 9.02 -5.94
C HIS A 124 16.25 9.90 -4.73
N LEU A 125 15.74 11.13 -4.65
CA LEU A 125 16.10 12.06 -3.56
C LEU A 125 15.60 11.54 -2.20
N PRO A 126 16.41 11.62 -1.12
CA PRO A 126 16.02 11.08 0.19
C PRO A 126 14.66 11.58 0.69
N LYS A 127 14.40 12.89 0.56
CA LYS A 127 13.11 13.48 0.96
C LYS A 127 11.95 12.85 0.20
N THR A 128 12.07 12.79 -1.13
CA THR A 128 11.07 12.21 -2.03
C THR A 128 10.81 10.73 -1.73
N ARG A 129 11.86 9.94 -1.50
CA ARG A 129 11.71 8.53 -1.10
C ARG A 129 10.96 8.36 0.22
N VAL A 130 11.24 9.21 1.20
CA VAL A 130 10.53 9.18 2.49
C VAL A 130 9.07 9.58 2.34
N GLU A 131 8.79 10.67 1.64
CA GLU A 131 7.42 11.13 1.39
C GLU A 131 6.58 10.04 0.74
N TYR A 132 7.14 9.35 -0.26
CA TYR A 132 6.42 8.28 -0.93
C TYR A 132 6.36 6.98 -0.12
N ALA A 133 7.42 6.62 0.63
CA ALA A 133 7.38 5.48 1.55
C ALA A 133 6.26 5.66 2.59
N LEU A 134 6.13 6.86 3.16
CA LEU A 134 5.01 7.21 4.05
C LEU A 134 3.66 7.13 3.32
N GLY A 135 3.58 7.66 2.09
CA GLY A 135 2.38 7.59 1.26
C GLY A 135 1.90 6.17 0.93
N SER A 136 2.82 5.23 0.81
CA SER A 136 2.55 3.80 0.59
C SER A 136 2.48 2.99 1.90
N ASP A 137 2.50 3.63 3.07
CA ASP A 137 2.49 2.98 4.39
C ASP A 137 3.70 2.07 4.67
N ASP A 138 4.80 2.27 3.94
CA ASP A 138 6.08 1.62 4.17
C ASP A 138 6.90 2.43 5.18
N ILE A 139 6.43 2.40 6.43
CA ILE A 139 7.04 3.11 7.56
C ILE A 139 8.48 2.64 7.79
N VAL A 140 8.75 1.35 7.58
CA VAL A 140 10.10 0.76 7.76
C VAL A 140 11.08 1.40 6.80
N SER A 141 10.76 1.47 5.51
CA SER A 141 11.62 2.14 4.52
C SER A 141 11.80 3.62 4.81
N ALA A 142 10.72 4.33 5.18
CA ALA A 142 10.79 5.74 5.54
C ALA A 142 11.79 5.99 6.69
N CYS A 143 11.72 5.17 7.74
CA CYS A 143 12.61 5.27 8.88
C CYS A 143 14.05 4.87 8.55
N ASN A 144 14.25 3.82 7.75
CA ASN A 144 15.58 3.43 7.29
C ASN A 144 16.27 4.56 6.49
N ILE A 145 15.54 5.27 5.63
CA ILE A 145 16.09 6.41 4.88
C ILE A 145 16.48 7.56 5.83
N SER A 146 15.63 7.86 6.81
CA SER A 146 15.87 8.91 7.81
C SER A 146 17.12 8.62 8.66
N ASP A 147 17.29 7.37 9.08
CA ASP A 147 18.41 6.95 9.93
C ASP A 147 19.74 6.99 9.18
N ASN A 148 19.74 6.59 7.91
CA ASN A 148 20.92 6.54 7.05
C ASN A 148 21.24 7.88 6.37
N LEU A 149 20.51 8.95 6.68
CA LEU A 149 20.75 10.27 6.12
C LEU A 149 22.09 10.84 6.62
N LYS A 150 23.01 11.14 5.69
CA LYS A 150 24.35 11.65 6.03
C LYS A 150 24.39 13.15 6.32
N ASN A 151 23.62 13.93 5.57
CA ASN A 151 23.65 15.40 5.60
C ASN A 151 22.29 15.96 6.02
N ASN A 152 22.25 17.21 6.49
CA ASN A 152 21.00 17.94 6.77
C ASN A 152 20.09 17.28 7.82
N ARG A 153 20.63 16.39 8.65
CA ARG A 153 19.88 15.67 9.69
C ARG A 153 19.26 16.61 10.74
N SER A 154 19.81 17.81 10.93
CA SER A 154 19.32 18.82 11.86
C SER A 154 18.16 19.66 11.30
N LEU A 155 17.80 19.52 10.02
CA LEU A 155 16.67 20.26 9.48
C LEU A 155 15.36 19.82 10.16
N PRO A 156 14.43 20.75 10.45
CA PRO A 156 13.17 20.43 11.12
C PRO A 156 12.40 19.27 10.49
N TYR A 157 12.35 19.21 9.16
CA TYR A 157 11.74 18.11 8.41
C TYR A 157 12.25 16.73 8.88
N TRP A 158 13.57 16.56 8.96
CA TRP A 158 14.17 15.27 9.33
C TRP A 158 14.05 14.96 10.82
N ILE A 159 13.99 15.98 11.68
CA ILE A 159 13.68 15.77 13.09
C ILE A 159 12.25 15.24 13.24
N LYS A 160 11.26 15.78 12.53
CA LYS A 160 9.88 15.27 12.57
C LYS A 160 9.75 13.82 12.11
N ILE A 161 10.45 13.45 11.04
CA ILE A 161 10.48 12.05 10.57
C ILE A 161 11.05 11.14 11.68
N ARG A 162 12.14 11.55 12.34
CA ARG A 162 12.71 10.77 13.46
C ARG A 162 11.76 10.67 14.65
N VAL A 163 11.05 11.74 15.01
CA VAL A 163 10.02 11.69 16.05
C VAL A 163 9.01 10.58 15.73
N PHE A 164 8.44 10.58 14.53
CA PHE A 164 7.49 9.55 14.13
C PHE A 164 8.09 8.14 14.07
N CYS A 165 9.35 8.01 13.66
CA CYS A 165 10.06 6.73 13.66
C CYS A 165 10.33 6.20 15.07
N ASN A 166 10.74 7.05 16.01
CA ASN A 166 10.94 6.68 17.41
C ASN A 166 9.61 6.26 18.05
N ILE A 167 8.51 6.97 17.77
CA ILE A 167 7.16 6.56 18.20
C ILE A 167 6.80 5.18 17.64
N ASN A 168 7.09 4.92 16.35
CA ASN A 168 6.84 3.59 15.75
C ASN A 168 7.70 2.47 16.35
N ARG A 169 8.87 2.80 16.90
CA ARG A 169 9.75 1.85 17.60
C ARG A 169 9.44 1.69 19.09
N GLY A 170 8.50 2.47 19.64
CA GLY A 170 8.24 2.52 21.08
C GLY A 170 9.31 3.28 21.88
N GLU A 171 10.21 3.98 21.20
CA GLU A 171 11.28 4.80 21.81
C GLU A 171 10.73 6.18 22.21
N LEU A 172 9.71 6.20 23.07
CA LEU A 172 8.93 7.41 23.37
C LEU A 172 9.76 8.52 24.01
N ALA A 173 10.73 8.16 24.87
CA ALA A 173 11.65 9.13 25.46
C ALA A 173 12.53 9.82 24.41
N ALA A 174 13.03 9.07 23.42
CA ALA A 174 13.82 9.61 22.32
C ALA A 174 12.96 10.47 21.38
N ALA A 175 11.70 10.11 21.18
CA ALA A 175 10.73 10.95 20.47
C ALA A 175 10.50 12.26 21.21
N GLY A 176 10.21 12.23 22.51
CA GLY A 176 10.01 13.42 23.35
C GLY A 176 11.19 14.40 23.31
N LEU A 177 12.42 13.90 23.46
CA LEU A 177 13.61 14.73 23.37
C LEU A 177 13.75 15.41 21.98
N ALA A 178 13.43 14.71 20.90
CA ALA A 178 13.49 15.28 19.56
C ALA A 178 12.39 16.34 19.32
N VAL A 179 11.24 16.23 20.00
CA VAL A 179 10.18 17.24 20.01
C VAL A 179 10.63 18.49 20.74
N GLU A 180 11.21 18.35 21.92
CA GLU A 180 11.78 19.47 22.69
C GLU A 180 12.84 20.22 21.88
N LEU A 181 13.72 19.50 21.18
CA LEU A 181 14.70 20.10 20.28
C LEU A 181 14.02 20.94 19.19
N LEU A 182 12.99 20.41 18.52
CA LEU A 182 12.23 21.16 17.50
C LEU A 182 11.61 22.44 18.07
N GLN A 183 11.02 22.35 19.26
CA GLN A 183 10.39 23.48 19.94
C GLN A 183 11.43 24.54 20.33
N ASN A 184 12.57 24.13 20.88
CA ASN A 184 13.69 25.02 21.24
C ASN A 184 14.30 25.72 20.02
N MET A 185 14.24 25.10 18.84
CA MET A 185 14.62 25.73 17.57
C MET A 185 13.58 26.76 17.07
N GLY A 186 12.48 26.97 17.80
CA GLY A 186 11.41 27.91 17.45
C GLY A 186 10.51 27.43 16.30
N TYR A 187 10.57 26.14 15.94
CA TYR A 187 9.78 25.63 14.84
C TYR A 187 8.31 25.42 15.27
N GLN A 188 7.37 25.90 14.46
CA GLN A 188 5.94 25.85 14.75
C GLN A 188 5.23 24.99 13.71
N ASP A 189 4.60 23.90 14.16
CA ASP A 189 3.68 23.09 13.36
C ASP A 189 2.65 22.45 14.28
N ARG A 190 1.52 23.13 14.38
CA ARG A 190 0.43 22.74 15.28
C ARG A 190 -0.10 21.34 14.99
N GLN A 191 -0.30 20.99 13.71
CA GLN A 191 -0.85 19.69 13.33
C GLN A 191 0.10 18.56 13.72
N PHE A 192 1.40 18.76 13.50
CA PHE A 192 2.43 17.83 13.95
C PHE A 192 2.41 17.65 15.47
N TYR A 193 2.44 18.76 16.23
CA TYR A 193 2.50 18.68 17.69
C TYR A 193 1.24 18.06 18.31
N GLU A 194 0.04 18.41 17.84
CA GLU A 194 -1.21 17.78 18.32
C GLU A 194 -1.19 16.25 18.14
N LEU A 195 -0.68 15.76 17.01
CA LEU A 195 -0.54 14.33 16.76
C LEU A 195 0.53 13.68 17.61
N VAL A 196 1.67 14.36 17.81
CA VAL A 196 2.73 13.85 18.68
C VAL A 196 2.25 13.74 20.13
N ASP A 197 1.58 14.76 20.65
CA ASP A 197 1.06 14.75 22.03
C ASP A 197 0.11 13.58 22.25
N PHE A 198 -0.79 13.30 21.30
CA PHE A 198 -1.64 12.13 21.36
C PHE A 198 -0.84 10.82 21.30
N LEU A 199 0.08 10.69 20.33
CA LEU A 199 0.86 9.46 20.13
C LEU A 199 1.87 9.17 21.27
N LEU A 200 2.26 10.19 22.04
CA LEU A 200 3.08 10.04 23.25
C LEU A 200 2.23 9.82 24.52
N GLY A 201 0.91 9.96 24.43
CA GLY A 201 -0.01 9.82 25.56
C GLY A 201 -0.12 11.07 26.45
N TYR A 202 0.33 12.23 25.98
CA TYR A 202 0.13 13.52 26.66
C TYR A 202 -1.27 14.10 26.43
N SER A 203 -2.00 13.59 25.43
CA SER A 203 -3.38 13.95 25.13
C SER A 203 -4.24 12.70 24.94
N GLU A 204 -5.46 12.72 25.48
CA GLU A 204 -6.47 11.69 25.23
C GLU A 204 -7.31 11.95 23.97
N TYR A 205 -7.18 13.15 23.38
CA TYR A 205 -7.98 13.54 22.22
C TYR A 205 -7.27 13.18 20.91
N THR A 206 -7.87 12.28 20.13
CA THR A 206 -7.41 11.91 18.78
C THR A 206 -7.58 13.10 17.82
N PRO A 207 -6.49 13.71 17.31
CA PRO A 207 -6.59 14.87 16.44
C PRO A 207 -7.25 14.55 15.09
N LYS A 208 -8.30 15.30 14.76
CA LYS A 208 -9.01 15.18 13.48
C LYS A 208 -8.49 16.22 12.49
N ILE A 209 -7.45 15.84 11.76
CA ILE A 209 -6.91 16.64 10.66
C ILE A 209 -7.66 16.26 9.37
N THR A 210 -8.13 17.24 8.61
CA THR A 210 -8.82 17.04 7.34
C THR A 210 -8.04 17.68 6.20
N ASN A 211 -8.10 17.05 5.02
CA ASN A 211 -7.53 17.57 3.77
C ASN A 211 -6.02 17.84 3.81
N ASN A 212 -5.25 17.06 4.58
CA ASN A 212 -3.80 17.16 4.52
C ASN A 212 -3.25 16.42 3.29
N ILE A 213 -2.14 16.92 2.77
CA ILE A 213 -1.35 16.33 1.68
C ILE A 213 0.10 16.08 2.12
N ASP A 214 0.41 16.34 3.38
CA ASP A 214 1.69 16.03 4.01
C ASP A 214 1.70 14.54 4.38
N PRO A 215 2.58 13.74 3.77
CA PRO A 215 2.59 12.28 3.96
C PRO A 215 2.93 11.86 5.39
N LEU A 216 3.72 12.67 6.11
CA LEU A 216 4.05 12.41 7.51
C LEU A 216 2.82 12.60 8.38
N ILE A 217 2.11 13.71 8.21
CA ILE A 217 0.91 13.99 9.00
C ILE A 217 -0.18 12.95 8.72
N ASP A 218 -0.36 12.55 7.47
CA ASP A 218 -1.30 11.48 7.11
C ASP A 218 -0.93 10.15 7.76
N ALA A 219 0.35 9.77 7.73
CA ALA A 219 0.85 8.54 8.37
C ALA A 219 0.69 8.59 9.90
N MET A 220 0.97 9.74 10.52
CA MET A 220 0.75 9.97 11.96
C MET A 220 -0.73 9.90 12.32
N GLN A 221 -1.61 10.50 11.51
CA GLN A 221 -3.05 10.43 11.72
C GLN A 221 -3.58 9.00 11.59
N PHE A 222 -3.11 8.24 10.60
CA PHE A 222 -3.46 6.83 10.45
C PHE A 222 -3.02 6.02 11.68
N LYS A 223 -1.80 6.26 12.18
CA LYS A 223 -1.32 5.64 13.42
C LYS A 223 -2.16 6.02 14.64
N ALA A 224 -2.52 7.30 14.78
CA ALA A 224 -3.34 7.79 15.88
C ALA A 224 -4.72 7.12 15.89
N LYS A 225 -5.38 7.04 14.73
CA LYS A 225 -6.65 6.31 14.58
C LYS A 225 -6.51 4.84 14.97
N ASN A 226 -5.46 4.16 14.52
CA ASN A 226 -5.22 2.77 14.88
C ASN A 226 -4.98 2.58 16.37
N PHE A 227 -4.26 3.51 17.02
CA PHE A 227 -4.05 3.48 18.47
C PHE A 227 -5.38 3.63 19.24
N ASP A 228 -6.22 4.59 18.83
CA ASP A 228 -7.55 4.80 19.41
C ASP A 228 -8.43 3.55 19.27
N ILE A 229 -8.42 2.91 18.10
CA ILE A 229 -9.12 1.65 17.86
C ILE A 229 -8.60 0.53 18.77
N GLN A 230 -7.28 0.37 18.93
CA GLN A 230 -6.74 -0.67 19.82
C GLN A 230 -7.08 -0.41 21.29
N LYS A 231 -7.12 0.85 21.71
CA LYS A 231 -7.57 1.24 23.05
C LYS A 231 -9.03 0.83 23.25
N LEU A 232 -9.91 1.19 22.31
CA LEU A 232 -11.32 0.78 22.33
C LEU A 232 -11.49 -0.74 22.36
N ILE A 233 -10.72 -1.49 21.56
CA ILE A 233 -10.77 -2.96 21.56
C ILE A 233 -10.32 -3.53 22.91
N THR A 234 -9.30 -2.92 23.53
CA THR A 234 -8.81 -3.34 24.85
C THR A 234 -9.84 -3.06 25.94
N GLU A 235 -10.49 -1.89 25.90
CA GLU A 235 -11.60 -1.55 26.78
C GLU A 235 -12.77 -2.53 26.60
N VAL A 236 -13.17 -2.82 25.37
CA VAL A 236 -14.22 -3.81 25.03
C VAL A 236 -13.91 -5.21 25.54
N ASN A 237 -12.64 -5.64 25.50
CA ASN A 237 -12.24 -6.96 25.99
C ASN A 237 -12.17 -7.04 27.53
N ASN A 238 -11.90 -5.91 28.19
CA ASN A 238 -11.78 -5.84 29.64
C ASN A 238 -13.13 -5.57 30.33
N ASP A 239 -14.04 -4.86 29.66
CA ASP A 239 -15.41 -4.66 30.11
C ASP A 239 -16.27 -5.86 29.72
N LYS A 240 -17.16 -6.29 30.63
CA LYS A 240 -18.17 -7.32 30.36
C LYS A 240 -19.32 -6.74 29.52
N LEU A 241 -19.00 -6.16 28.37
CA LEU A 241 -19.99 -5.63 27.44
C LEU A 241 -20.88 -6.77 26.95
N ASN A 242 -22.17 -6.48 26.84
CA ASN A 242 -23.11 -7.44 26.26
C ASN A 242 -22.96 -7.47 24.73
N LEU A 243 -23.57 -8.49 24.11
CA LEU A 243 -23.46 -8.72 22.67
C LEU A 243 -23.95 -7.51 21.84
N LYS A 244 -24.96 -6.78 22.32
CA LYS A 244 -25.53 -5.63 21.62
C LYS A 244 -24.57 -4.44 21.58
N GLU A 245 -23.96 -4.10 22.72
CA GLU A 245 -22.95 -3.04 22.82
C GLU A 245 -21.73 -3.33 21.94
N SER A 246 -21.29 -4.59 21.93
CA SER A 246 -20.18 -5.05 21.10
C SER A 246 -20.49 -4.93 19.60
N MET A 247 -21.73 -5.26 19.19
CA MET A 247 -22.19 -5.09 17.81
C MET A 247 -22.28 -3.62 17.38
N ASP A 248 -22.75 -2.73 18.26
CA ASP A 248 -22.81 -1.29 17.96
C ASP A 248 -21.40 -0.71 17.73
N ILE A 249 -20.41 -1.15 18.51
CA ILE A 249 -19.00 -0.76 18.34
C ILE A 249 -18.41 -1.34 17.06
N ILE A 250 -18.64 -2.62 16.76
CA ILE A 250 -18.19 -3.24 15.50
C ILE A 250 -18.77 -2.50 14.29
N ASN A 251 -20.05 -2.10 14.34
CA ASN A 251 -20.69 -1.35 13.28
C ASN A 251 -20.09 0.05 13.10
N GLN A 252 -19.77 0.74 14.20
CA GLN A 252 -19.07 2.03 14.16
C GLN A 252 -17.66 1.91 13.57
N LEU A 253 -16.98 0.79 13.82
CA LEU A 253 -15.61 0.54 13.41
C LEU A 253 -15.47 -0.25 12.10
N SER A 254 -16.57 -0.62 11.43
CA SER A 254 -16.58 -1.66 10.37
C SER A 254 -15.59 -1.45 9.21
N ASN A 255 -15.25 -0.19 8.89
CA ASN A 255 -14.27 0.15 7.85
C ASN A 255 -12.82 0.31 8.36
N GLN A 256 -12.58 0.06 9.66
CA GLN A 256 -11.35 0.40 10.37
C GLN A 256 -10.78 -0.77 11.20
N ILE A 257 -11.58 -1.81 11.47
CA ILE A 257 -11.14 -3.04 12.15
C ILE A 257 -10.99 -4.18 11.16
N LYS A 258 -9.97 -5.02 11.38
CA LYS A 258 -9.76 -6.23 10.59
C LYS A 258 -10.69 -7.35 11.05
N TYR A 259 -10.92 -8.33 10.17
CA TYR A 259 -11.79 -9.48 10.44
C TYR A 259 -11.40 -10.25 11.72
N ASP A 260 -10.09 -10.45 11.95
CA ASP A 260 -9.58 -11.13 13.15
C ASP A 260 -9.87 -10.37 14.46
N GLN A 261 -9.97 -9.05 14.39
CA GLN A 261 -10.37 -8.22 15.53
C GLN A 261 -11.87 -8.31 15.79
N VAL A 262 -12.69 -8.32 14.72
CA VAL A 262 -14.15 -8.54 14.80
C VAL A 262 -14.46 -9.88 15.46
N GLU A 263 -13.77 -10.95 15.04
CA GLU A 263 -13.94 -12.29 15.57
C GLU A 263 -13.63 -12.35 17.09
N LYS A 264 -12.50 -11.76 17.52
CA LYS A 264 -12.13 -11.71 18.95
C LYS A 264 -13.15 -10.97 19.80
N ILE A 265 -13.63 -9.81 19.33
CA ILE A 265 -14.64 -9.01 20.04
C ILE A 265 -15.94 -9.82 20.20
N LEU A 266 -16.41 -10.45 19.12
CA LEU A 266 -17.62 -11.27 19.14
C LEU A 266 -17.48 -12.45 20.11
N ILE A 267 -16.37 -13.20 20.05
CA ILE A 267 -16.12 -14.34 20.94
C ILE A 267 -16.15 -13.90 22.41
N ASN A 268 -15.44 -12.83 22.77
CA ASN A 268 -15.40 -12.32 24.14
C ASN A 268 -16.79 -11.84 24.62
N SER A 269 -17.55 -11.16 23.77
CA SER A 269 -18.91 -10.71 24.09
C SER A 269 -19.89 -11.87 24.32
N ILE A 270 -19.77 -12.97 23.56
CA ILE A 270 -20.58 -14.18 23.73
C ILE A 270 -20.25 -14.89 25.05
N ILE A 271 -18.96 -15.01 25.39
CA ILE A 271 -18.50 -15.59 26.65
C ILE A 271 -19.07 -14.80 27.84
N ASN A 272 -18.95 -13.47 27.78
CA ASN A 272 -19.45 -12.58 28.83
C ASN A 272 -20.98 -12.65 28.98
N ASN A 273 -21.73 -12.62 27.88
CA ASN A 273 -23.19 -12.62 27.89
C ASN A 273 -23.78 -13.96 28.37
N ARG A 274 -23.11 -15.08 28.09
CA ARG A 274 -23.54 -16.42 28.55
C ARG A 274 -22.92 -16.86 29.88
N ASN A 275 -22.08 -16.02 30.51
CA ASN A 275 -21.38 -16.30 31.76
C ASN A 275 -20.60 -17.63 31.72
N ILE A 276 -20.01 -17.96 30.55
CA ILE A 276 -19.32 -19.23 30.31
C ILE A 276 -17.88 -19.11 30.83
N GLN A 277 -17.46 -19.97 31.77
CA GLN A 277 -16.04 -20.10 32.12
C GLN A 277 -15.36 -21.05 31.12
N ILE A 278 -14.61 -20.49 30.17
CA ILE A 278 -13.78 -21.28 29.25
C ILE A 278 -12.34 -21.33 29.81
N GLY A 279 -11.79 -22.53 29.99
CA GLY A 279 -10.36 -22.71 30.26
C GLY A 279 -9.53 -22.14 29.10
N GLN A 280 -8.54 -21.30 29.41
CA GLN A 280 -7.78 -20.45 28.46
C GLN A 280 -7.00 -21.19 27.34
N THR A 281 -7.21 -22.49 27.13
CA THR A 281 -6.45 -23.33 26.20
C THR A 281 -6.94 -23.30 24.74
N LEU A 282 -8.10 -22.72 24.45
CA LEU A 282 -8.66 -22.68 23.08
C LEU A 282 -8.33 -21.41 22.28
N ILE A 283 -7.79 -20.36 22.91
CA ILE A 283 -7.59 -19.05 22.28
C ILE A 283 -6.29 -19.00 21.43
N ASN A 284 -5.37 -19.97 21.61
CA ASN A 284 -4.03 -19.96 21.00
C ASN A 284 -3.73 -21.09 20.00
N LYS A 285 -4.70 -21.88 19.53
CA LYS A 285 -4.43 -22.90 18.50
C LYS A 285 -4.84 -22.42 17.10
N THR A 286 -3.96 -21.66 16.46
CA THR A 286 -3.84 -21.62 15.00
C THR A 286 -2.77 -22.64 14.59
N GLN A 287 -3.11 -23.93 14.58
CA GLN A 287 -2.41 -24.97 13.81
C GLN A 287 -3.24 -26.26 13.81
N PRO A 288 -3.28 -27.00 12.68
CA PRO A 288 -4.12 -28.17 12.55
C PRO A 288 -3.57 -29.28 13.44
N ILE A 289 -4.41 -29.83 14.31
CA ILE A 289 -4.10 -31.05 15.04
C ILE A 289 -4.31 -32.19 14.04
N ILE A 290 -3.24 -32.63 13.39
CA ILE A 290 -3.18 -33.98 12.83
C ILE A 290 -2.86 -34.88 14.02
N ASN A 291 -3.86 -35.61 14.51
CA ASN A 291 -3.62 -36.80 15.30
C ASN A 291 -3.82 -37.99 14.37
N ASP A 292 -2.70 -38.63 14.05
CA ASP A 292 -2.62 -39.97 13.50
C ASP A 292 -3.23 -40.95 14.51
N ASP A 293 -4.33 -41.61 14.16
CA ASP A 293 -4.49 -43.06 14.31
C ASP A 293 -5.75 -43.57 13.59
N TYR A 294 -5.66 -44.81 13.08
CA TYR A 294 -6.65 -45.66 12.41
C TYR A 294 -6.81 -45.58 10.88
N ASP A 295 -6.00 -46.42 10.23
CA ASP A 295 -6.32 -47.35 9.13
C ASP A 295 -7.22 -46.89 7.96
N LYS A 296 -6.57 -46.72 6.80
CA LYS A 296 -7.16 -46.83 5.44
C LYS A 296 -6.87 -48.28 4.95
N PRO A 297 -7.62 -48.91 4.01
CA PRO A 297 -8.48 -48.25 3.03
C PRO A 297 -9.74 -48.99 2.53
N SER A 298 -10.70 -48.19 2.05
CA SER A 298 -11.36 -48.46 0.77
C SER A 298 -11.75 -47.14 0.10
N ILE A 299 -11.38 -47.03 -1.17
CA ILE A 299 -11.59 -45.87 -2.02
C ILE A 299 -13.00 -45.97 -2.59
N GLU A 300 -13.84 -44.98 -2.32
CA GLU A 300 -14.98 -44.66 -3.19
C GLU A 300 -14.94 -43.18 -3.54
N LYS A 301 -15.14 -42.90 -4.83
CA LYS A 301 -14.89 -41.61 -5.49
C LYS A 301 -15.96 -40.57 -5.13
N LEU A 302 -15.48 -39.40 -4.72
CA LEU A 302 -15.85 -38.04 -5.14
C LEU A 302 -17.34 -37.66 -5.14
N ASN A 303 -17.70 -36.67 -4.31
CA ASN A 303 -18.33 -35.45 -4.80
C ASN A 303 -17.93 -34.27 -3.91
N THR A 304 -17.26 -33.29 -4.53
CA THR A 304 -16.88 -31.98 -4.01
C THR A 304 -18.12 -31.12 -3.84
N ILE A 305 -18.36 -30.58 -2.63
CA ILE A 305 -19.30 -29.49 -2.38
C ILE A 305 -18.61 -28.48 -1.47
N ASP A 306 -18.66 -27.21 -1.89
CA ASP A 306 -17.94 -26.07 -1.36
C ASP A 306 -18.23 -25.76 0.12
N ASP A 307 -17.15 -25.49 0.86
CA ASP A 307 -17.09 -25.22 2.31
C ASP A 307 -17.70 -23.87 2.72
N GLU A 308 -18.20 -23.08 1.76
CA GLU A 308 -18.69 -21.70 1.99
C GLU A 308 -20.14 -21.65 2.51
N SER A 309 -20.89 -22.75 2.43
CA SER A 309 -22.32 -22.76 2.75
C SER A 309 -22.67 -23.12 4.21
N LEU A 310 -21.76 -23.74 4.96
CA LEU A 310 -22.08 -24.29 6.29
C LEU A 310 -22.07 -23.23 7.41
N PHE A 311 -21.28 -22.16 7.26
CA PHE A 311 -21.16 -21.10 8.26
C PHE A 311 -22.31 -20.09 8.23
N SER A 312 -22.92 -19.87 7.06
CA SER A 312 -24.07 -18.96 6.91
C SER A 312 -25.36 -19.53 7.50
N THR A 313 -25.57 -20.85 7.41
CA THR A 313 -26.83 -21.48 7.82
C THR A 313 -26.95 -21.72 9.32
N LYS A 314 -25.84 -21.88 10.06
CA LYS A 314 -25.91 -22.11 11.52
C LYS A 314 -26.09 -20.84 12.35
N ILE A 315 -25.73 -19.66 11.83
CA ILE A 315 -25.90 -18.39 12.57
C ILE A 315 -27.33 -17.85 12.41
N LEU A 316 -27.97 -18.04 11.25
CA LEU A 316 -29.37 -17.63 11.05
C LEU A 316 -30.39 -18.52 11.78
N ALA A 317 -30.00 -19.68 12.30
CA ALA A 317 -30.90 -20.59 13.01
C ALA A 317 -30.96 -20.33 14.53
N THR A 318 -30.31 -19.28 15.05
CA THR A 318 -30.28 -18.97 16.50
C THR A 318 -30.44 -17.47 16.81
N ILE A 319 -30.99 -16.70 15.86
CA ILE A 319 -31.59 -15.38 16.10
C ILE A 319 -33.11 -15.56 15.98
#